data_AF-A0A7J7PW03-F1
#
_entry.id   AF-A0A7J7PW03-F1
#
_cell.length_a   1.000
_cell.length_b   1.000
_cell.length_c   1.000
_cell.angle_alpha   90.00
_cell.angle_beta   90.00
_cell.angle_gamma   90.00
#
_symmetry.space_group_name_H-M   'P 1'
#
loop_
_entity.id
_entity.type
_entity.pdbx_description
1 polymer ?
#
loop_
_entity_poly.entity_id
_entity_poly.type
_entity_poly.pdbx_seq_one_letter_code
_entity_poly.pdbx_strand_id
1 'polypeptide(L)'
;FRPDVALVNYYQPGDTLNGHQDDVERDLLQPIVTISLGCAAVFLMGGPSRQQQPTPLLLRSGDVMVLGAAARACYHGVPRVLCSWEG
;
A
#
# COMPACT_ATOMS: atom_id res chain seq x y z
N PHE A 1 9.84 -7.54 15.62
CA PHE A 1 8.56 -7.45 14.88
C PHE A 1 7.76 -8.72 15.13
N ARG A 2 6.55 -8.62 15.67
CA ARG A 2 5.64 -9.74 15.92
C ARG A 2 4.20 -9.25 15.62
N PRO A 3 3.67 -9.47 14.41
CA PRO A 3 2.35 -8.95 14.05
C PRO A 3 1.25 -9.73 14.79
N ASP A 4 0.21 -9.03 15.19
CA ASP A 4 -1.00 -9.55 15.84
C ASP A 4 -2.28 -9.25 15.04
N VAL A 5 -2.19 -8.37 14.04
CA VAL A 5 -3.27 -7.99 13.13
C VAL A 5 -2.81 -8.13 11.68
N ALA A 6 -3.74 -8.55 10.81
CA ALA A 6 -3.57 -8.53 9.37
C ALA A 6 -4.85 -8.01 8.70
N LEU A 7 -4.69 -7.18 7.68
CA LEU A 7 -5.77 -6.72 6.80
C LEU A 7 -5.56 -7.31 5.41
N VAL A 8 -6.63 -7.87 4.83
CA VAL A 8 -6.63 -8.37 3.46
C VAL A 8 -7.49 -7.45 2.61
N ASN A 9 -6.86 -6.79 1.63
CA ASN A 9 -7.56 -6.01 0.63
C ASN A 9 -7.72 -6.86 -0.65
N TYR A 10 -8.97 -7.05 -1.09
CA TYR A 10 -9.30 -7.72 -2.35
C TYR A 10 -9.73 -6.68 -3.38
N TYR A 11 -9.03 -6.60 -4.50
CA TYR A 11 -9.27 -5.60 -5.54
C TYR A 11 -9.77 -6.26 -6.83
N GLN A 12 -10.87 -5.75 -7.37
CA GLN A 12 -11.35 -6.01 -8.72
C GLN A 12 -10.86 -4.94 -9.71
N PRO A 13 -10.95 -5.19 -11.03
CA PRO A 13 -10.67 -4.16 -12.02
C PRO A 13 -11.49 -2.89 -11.77
N GLY A 14 -10.82 -1.75 -11.59
CA GLY A 14 -11.44 -0.46 -11.31
C GLY A 14 -11.45 -0.08 -9.82
N ASP A 15 -11.21 -1.02 -8.90
CA ASP A 15 -11.09 -0.70 -7.48
C ASP A 15 -9.85 0.14 -7.22
N THR A 16 -9.96 1.01 -6.21
CA THR A 16 -8.88 1.92 -5.80
C THR A 16 -8.82 2.04 -4.29
N LEU A 17 -7.63 2.35 -3.78
CA LEU A 17 -7.41 2.80 -2.41
C LEU A 17 -6.86 4.22 -2.45
N ASN A 18 -7.64 5.18 -1.97
CA ASN A 18 -7.27 6.60 -1.94
C ASN A 18 -6.05 6.84 -1.05
N GLY A 19 -5.37 7.97 -1.26
CA GLY A 19 -4.26 8.39 -0.40
C GLY A 19 -4.69 8.52 1.06
N HIS A 20 -4.10 7.72 1.95
CA HIS A 20 -4.36 7.67 3.39
C HIS A 20 -3.07 7.36 4.16
N GLN A 21 -3.15 7.45 5.49
CA GLN A 21 -2.14 6.97 6.42
C GLN A 21 -2.79 5.87 7.26
N ASP A 22 -1.98 4.89 7.66
CA ASP A 22 -2.40 3.90 8.66
C ASP A 22 -1.99 4.42 10.03
N ASP A 23 -2.81 5.24 10.68
CA ASP A 23 -2.48 5.92 11.95
C ASP A 23 -3.36 5.47 13.13
N VAL A 24 -4.08 4.36 12.93
CA VAL A 24 -5.03 3.83 13.91
C VAL A 24 -4.37 2.91 14.95
N GLU A 25 -3.15 2.41 14.67
CA GLU A 25 -2.43 1.54 15.60
C GLU A 25 -1.79 2.33 16.75
N ARG A 26 -1.77 1.71 17.94
CA ARG A 26 -1.20 2.33 19.15
C ARG A 26 0.32 2.54 19.08
N ASP A 27 1.04 1.63 18.41
CA ASP A 27 2.50 1.68 18.28
C ASP A 27 2.91 1.86 16.81
N LEU A 28 3.14 3.10 16.41
CA LEU A 28 3.61 3.46 15.08
C LEU A 28 5.12 3.24 14.88
N LEU A 29 5.84 2.65 15.85
CA LEU A 29 7.22 2.22 15.65
C LEU A 29 7.31 0.85 14.95
N GLN A 30 6.24 0.05 15.00
CA GLN A 30 6.19 -1.21 14.27
C GLN A 30 5.96 -0.95 12.77
N PRO A 31 6.69 -1.66 11.88
CA PRO A 31 6.50 -1.52 10.46
C PRO A 31 5.19 -2.14 10.00
N ILE A 32 4.68 -1.66 8.85
CA ILE A 32 3.68 -2.38 8.07
C ILE A 32 4.39 -3.23 7.03
N VAL A 33 3.94 -4.48 6.89
CA VAL A 33 4.37 -5.38 5.82
C VAL A 33 3.21 -5.56 4.85
N THR A 34 3.38 -5.06 3.62
CA THR A 34 2.42 -5.18 2.53
C THR A 34 2.89 -6.29 1.59
N ILE A 35 2.01 -7.24 1.28
CA ILE A 35 2.27 -8.34 0.34
C ILE A 35 1.31 -8.20 -0.83
N SER A 36 1.83 -8.19 -2.06
CA SER A 36 1.02 -8.14 -3.28
C SER A 36 0.88 -9.55 -3.87
N LEU A 37 -0.35 -9.94 -4.24
CA LEU A 37 -0.64 -11.24 -4.85
C LEU A 37 -1.60 -11.05 -6.02
N GLY A 38 -1.35 -11.76 -7.12
CA GLY A 38 -2.20 -11.71 -8.31
C GLY A 38 -1.79 -10.63 -9.31
N CYS A 39 -2.74 -9.81 -9.76
CA CYS A 39 -2.45 -8.79 -10.76
C CYS A 39 -1.45 -7.75 -10.24
N ALA A 40 -0.66 -7.19 -11.15
CA ALA A 40 0.18 -6.05 -10.81
C ALA A 40 -0.67 -4.83 -10.42
N ALA A 41 -0.15 -3.97 -9.56
CA ALA A 41 -0.81 -2.74 -9.14
C ALA A 41 0.17 -1.58 -9.06
N VAL A 42 -0.32 -0.38 -9.32
CA VAL A 42 0.42 0.85 -9.01
C VAL A 42 0.17 1.19 -7.56
N PHE A 43 1.24 1.21 -6.77
CA PHE A 43 1.25 1.73 -5.41
C PHE A 43 1.86 3.13 -5.43
N LEU A 44 1.21 4.10 -4.79
CA LEU A 44 1.73 5.45 -4.66
C LEU A 44 2.31 5.63 -3.27
N MET A 45 3.62 5.87 -3.19
CA MET A 45 4.29 6.22 -1.94
C MET A 45 4.44 7.74 -1.84
N GLY A 46 3.65 8.36 -0.98
CA GLY A 46 3.65 9.79 -0.70
C GLY A 46 4.64 10.19 0.39
N GLY A 47 4.42 11.40 0.93
CA GLY A 47 5.19 11.96 2.04
C GLY A 47 4.37 12.12 3.31
N PRO A 48 4.86 12.86 4.31
CA PRO A 48 4.13 13.15 5.55
C PRO A 48 2.93 14.09 5.34
N SER A 49 2.72 14.64 4.14
CA SER A 49 1.58 15.48 3.81
C SER A 49 0.98 15.11 2.44
N ARG A 50 -0.32 15.39 2.27
CA ARG A 50 -1.06 15.17 1.01
C ARG A 50 -0.57 16.03 -0.16
N GLN A 51 0.20 17.08 0.11
CA GLN A 51 0.70 18.01 -0.90
C GLN A 51 1.97 17.48 -1.57
N GLN A 52 2.67 16.54 -0.94
CA GLN A 52 3.87 15.96 -1.51
C GLN A 52 3.51 15.02 -2.66
N GLN A 53 4.15 15.25 -3.82
CA GLN A 53 3.97 14.38 -4.98
C GLN A 53 4.42 12.96 -4.65
N PRO A 54 3.57 11.94 -4.88
CA PRO A 54 3.93 10.56 -4.58
C PRO A 54 4.84 9.96 -5.65
N THR A 55 5.65 9.00 -5.23
CA THR A 55 6.45 8.14 -6.10
C THR A 55 5.64 6.90 -6.48
N PRO A 56 5.42 6.63 -7.78
CA PRO A 56 4.77 5.41 -8.21
C PRO A 56 5.71 4.22 -8.15
N LEU A 57 5.24 3.14 -7.55
CA LEU A 57 5.90 1.84 -7.46
C LEU A 57 5.00 0.81 -8.13
N LEU A 58 5.55 -0.02 -9.02
CA LEU A 58 4.83 -1.14 -9.60
C LEU A 58 5.02 -2.36 -8.73
N LEU A 59 3.96 -2.80 -8.06
CA LEU A 59 3.94 -4.06 -7.30
C LEU A 59 3.42 -5.17 -8.20
N ARG A 60 4.13 -6.29 -8.24
CA ARG A 60 3.76 -7.53 -8.93
C ARG A 60 3.43 -8.62 -7.91
N SER A 61 2.78 -9.70 -8.37
CA SER A 61 2.54 -10.87 -7.53
C SER A 61 3.84 -11.36 -6.88
N GLY A 62 3.82 -11.50 -5.56
CA GLY A 62 4.95 -11.93 -4.74
C GLY A 62 5.80 -10.79 -4.21
N ASP A 63 5.62 -9.55 -4.66
CA ASP A 63 6.36 -8.41 -4.11
C ASP A 63 5.95 -8.13 -2.66
N VAL A 64 6.95 -7.84 -1.83
CA VAL A 64 6.78 -7.48 -0.42
C VAL A 64 7.39 -6.10 -0.19
N MET A 65 6.61 -5.21 0.43
CA MET A 65 7.05 -3.88 0.81
C MET A 65 6.94 -3.71 2.32
N VAL A 66 7.94 -3.08 2.93
CA VAL A 66 7.99 -2.82 4.37
C VAL A 66 8.04 -1.32 4.61
N LEU A 67 6.99 -0.77 5.22
CA LEU A 67 6.90 0.63 5.60
C LEU A 67 7.27 0.77 7.08
N GLY A 68 8.51 1.17 7.36
CA GLY A 68 9.01 1.39 8.72
C GLY A 68 9.53 2.81 8.92
N ALA A 69 9.84 3.15 10.17
CA ALA A 69 10.39 4.46 10.56
C ALA A 69 9.58 5.62 9.95
N ALA A 70 10.23 6.60 9.32
CA ALA A 70 9.55 7.76 8.75
C ALA A 70 8.50 7.39 7.67
N ALA A 71 8.72 6.31 6.92
CA ALA A 71 7.79 5.84 5.89
C ALA A 71 6.48 5.31 6.47
N ARG A 72 6.48 4.86 7.74
CA ARG A 72 5.30 4.35 8.45
C ARG A 72 4.20 5.39 8.61
N ALA A 73 4.59 6.67 8.62
CA ALA A 73 3.71 7.82 8.75
C ALA A 73 3.51 8.55 7.41
N CYS A 74 3.87 7.95 6.27
CA CYS A 74 3.66 8.59 4.97
C CYS A 74 2.31 8.22 4.36
N TYR A 75 1.73 9.16 3.64
CA TYR A 75 0.56 8.93 2.81
C TYR A 75 0.86 7.89 1.75
N HIS A 76 -0.07 6.99 1.50
CA HIS A 76 0.05 6.02 0.43
C HIS A 76 -1.32 5.54 -0.08
N GLY A 77 -1.34 4.85 -1.20
CA GLY A 77 -2.57 4.34 -1.80
C GLY A 77 -2.33 3.48 -3.04
N VAL A 78 -3.41 2.92 -3.57
CA VAL A 78 -3.40 2.06 -4.75
C VAL A 78 -4.38 2.64 -5.77
N PRO A 79 -3.97 3.56 -6.64
CA PRO A 79 -4.88 4.19 -7.61
C PRO A 79 -5.32 3.25 -8.73
N ARG A 80 -4.61 2.14 -8.98
CA ARG A 80 -4.90 1.27 -10.11
C ARG A 80 -4.37 -0.14 -9.93
N VAL A 81 -5.24 -1.11 -10.18
CA VAL A 81 -4.87 -2.51 -10.44
C VAL A 81 -4.81 -2.75 -11.94
N LEU A 82 -3.76 -3.43 -12.39
CA LEU A 82 -3.43 -3.68 -13.79
C LEU A 82 -3.79 -5.12 -14.16
N CYS A 83 -5.04 -5.52 -13.93
CA CYS A 83 -5.58 -6.74 -14.50
C CYS A 83 -6.12 -6.44 -15.90
N SER A 84 -5.62 -7.13 -16.92
CA SER A 84 -6.35 -7.32 -18.17
C SER A 84 -7.06 -8.68 -18.07
N TRP A 85 -8.34 -8.67 -17.73
CA TRP A 85 -9.19 -9.79 -18.14
C TRP A 85 -9.66 -9.46 -19.55
N GLU A 86 -8.95 -9.98 -20.55
CA GLU A 86 -9.54 -10.16 -21.88
C GLU A 86 -10.47 -11.36 -21.74
N GLY A 87 -11.76 -11.08 -21.54
CA GLY A 87 -12.84 -12.02 -21.76
C GLY A 87 -13.45 -11.78 -23.13
#